data_AF-A0A8K1FLE5-F1
#
_entry.id   AF-A0A8K1FLE5-F1
#
_cell.length_a   1.000
_cell.length_b   1.000
_cell.length_c   1.000
_cell.angle_alpha   90.00
_cell.angle_beta   90.00
_cell.angle_gamma   90.00
#
_symmetry.space_group_name_H-M   'P 1'
#
loop_
_entity.id
_entity.type
_entity.pdbx_description
1 polymer ?
#
loop_
_entity_poly.entity_id
_entity_poly.type
_entity_poly.pdbx_seq_one_letter_code
_entity_poly.pdbx_strand_id
1 'polypeptide(L)'
;MGLLEYERRWSQRRQAGRPMRPALSRRVLWMVLMGMAGAFVLFVNAVFVQLQASERALRASASLLETNELLAERLWRVATAESTVKRGIVLPLFDDIATLGVSLVLELRAMGVHLPVEVPHCGDLSAKYYDKLLEEDKDVRVYDVCELATTKHAPLFCVDLEDCHSLFRSFNIKVLAVILSKFQEVMVLDADTLFFQNPMTLWSIPKYTATGTLFFHDRISYEQSYLAKRVDGRERVSRMHVFLSSFDVSPYRRLAALPRASSPLTRLSPFNFSFTPSAFLMKSHSWSLRAGHQMDSSLVLWNKLRQPRATAILASFIARTGLPPPPSYGDKEYYFLACELAETAYSFSEHAVGTIGTQLSPAKKLNDKLVLCGDALHFYPEPTDSRDQEPRVLYINSDSILTWQPQDADLRFYRTKARPAYEYPGSFETVDLPQTCPFNVQLTGLTASEVEKMAKRQDLHLVAQQWTAERAPVEAAKSWRSFFH
;
A
#
# COMPACT_ATOMS: atom_id res chain seq x y z
N MET A 1 -76.84 -27.21 -59.34
CA MET A 1 -76.18 -28.54 -59.45
C MET A 1 -74.70 -28.29 -59.70
N GLY A 2 -73.72 -28.75 -58.94
CA GLY A 2 -73.72 -29.53 -57.72
C GLY A 2 -72.47 -29.14 -56.92
N LEU A 3 -72.68 -28.41 -55.84
CA LEU A 3 -71.70 -28.12 -54.78
C LEU A 3 -72.24 -28.68 -53.45
N LEU A 4 -72.98 -29.78 -53.54
CA LEU A 4 -73.71 -30.46 -52.46
C LEU A 4 -73.44 -31.98 -52.41
N GLU A 5 -72.35 -32.45 -53.04
CA GLU A 5 -71.98 -33.88 -53.05
C GLU A 5 -70.58 -34.19 -52.47
N TYR A 6 -69.84 -33.19 -51.99
CA TYR A 6 -68.54 -33.44 -51.34
C TYR A 6 -68.65 -33.61 -49.80
N GLU A 7 -69.65 -32.98 -49.16
CA GLU A 7 -69.79 -33.04 -47.69
C GLU A 7 -70.55 -34.28 -47.16
N ARG A 8 -71.19 -35.09 -48.01
CA ARG A 8 -71.92 -36.31 -47.56
C ARG A 8 -71.05 -37.56 -47.39
N ARG A 9 -69.78 -37.57 -47.81
CA ARG A 9 -68.88 -38.73 -47.62
C ARG A 9 -68.06 -38.70 -46.32
N TRP A 10 -68.09 -37.60 -45.56
CA TRP A 10 -67.35 -37.48 -44.30
C TRP A 10 -68.18 -37.78 -43.03
N SER A 11 -69.50 -37.97 -43.14
CA SER A 11 -70.38 -38.17 -41.97
C SER A 11 -70.86 -39.63 -41.73
N GLN A 12 -70.38 -40.62 -42.50
CA GLN A 12 -70.76 -42.03 -42.36
C GLN A 12 -69.58 -43.00 -42.09
N ARG A 13 -68.61 -42.56 -41.28
CA ARG A 13 -67.67 -43.48 -40.58
C ARG A 13 -67.60 -43.22 -39.07
N ARG A 14 -68.69 -42.71 -38.49
CA ARG A 14 -68.90 -42.67 -37.04
C ARG A 14 -70.08 -43.56 -36.67
N GLN A 15 -69.91 -44.88 -36.75
CA GLN A 15 -70.70 -45.87 -35.98
C GLN A 15 -70.28 -47.30 -36.34
N ALA A 16 -69.10 -47.70 -35.86
CA ALA A 16 -68.74 -49.11 -35.57
C ALA A 16 -67.30 -49.13 -35.03
N GLY A 17 -67.15 -48.93 -33.73
CA GLY A 17 -65.85 -49.00 -33.07
C GLY A 17 -66.02 -48.73 -31.58
N ARG A 18 -66.21 -49.79 -30.81
CA ARG A 18 -66.24 -49.76 -29.34
C ARG A 18 -65.05 -48.94 -28.82
N PRO A 19 -65.19 -48.10 -27.77
CA PRO A 19 -64.04 -47.44 -27.17
C PRO A 19 -63.21 -48.52 -26.47
N MET A 20 -62.18 -49.01 -27.16
CA MET A 20 -61.18 -49.89 -26.58
C MET A 20 -60.32 -49.00 -25.67
N ARG A 21 -60.74 -48.81 -24.40
CA ARG A 21 -59.83 -48.29 -23.38
C ARG A 21 -58.67 -49.29 -23.32
N PRO A 22 -57.41 -48.91 -23.59
CA PRO A 22 -56.31 -49.81 -23.35
C PRO A 22 -56.27 -49.99 -21.83
N ALA A 23 -56.79 -51.11 -21.35
CA ALA A 23 -56.46 -51.56 -20.01
C ALA A 23 -54.96 -51.85 -20.07
N LEU A 24 -54.13 -50.89 -19.62
CA LEU A 24 -52.72 -51.15 -19.36
C LEU A 24 -52.70 -52.44 -18.54
N SER A 25 -52.03 -53.48 -19.06
CA SER A 25 -51.98 -54.74 -18.32
C SER A 25 -51.40 -54.43 -16.93
N ARG A 26 -51.91 -55.08 -15.88
CA ARG A 26 -51.42 -54.85 -14.50
C ARG A 26 -49.88 -54.91 -14.43
N ARG A 27 -49.24 -55.70 -15.28
CA ARG A 27 -47.78 -55.78 -15.41
C ARG A 27 -47.13 -54.49 -15.92
N VAL A 28 -47.70 -53.83 -16.93
CA VAL A 28 -47.18 -52.55 -17.45
C VAL A 28 -47.34 -51.43 -16.43
N LEU A 29 -48.49 -51.38 -15.73
CA LEU A 29 -48.70 -50.43 -14.65
C LEU A 29 -47.70 -50.62 -13.50
N TRP A 30 -47.43 -51.88 -13.11
CA TRP A 30 -46.41 -52.20 -12.11
C TRP A 30 -44.98 -51.84 -12.56
N MET A 31 -44.63 -52.03 -13.83
CA MET A 31 -43.32 -51.62 -14.36
C MET A 31 -43.14 -50.10 -14.36
N VAL A 32 -44.19 -49.34 -14.71
CA VAL A 32 -44.15 -47.86 -14.63
C VAL A 32 -44.04 -47.38 -13.19
N LEU A 33 -44.79 -47.97 -12.25
CA LEU A 33 -44.70 -47.63 -10.82
C LEU A 33 -43.31 -47.97 -10.24
N MET A 34 -42.75 -49.13 -10.57
CA MET A 34 -41.37 -49.51 -10.18
C MET A 34 -40.34 -48.55 -10.78
N GLY A 35 -40.51 -48.15 -12.05
CA GLY A 35 -39.65 -47.16 -12.70
C GLY A 35 -39.72 -45.77 -12.05
N MET A 36 -40.93 -45.30 -11.72
CA MET A 36 -41.11 -44.02 -11.00
C MET A 36 -40.58 -44.08 -9.58
N ALA A 37 -40.77 -45.20 -8.85
CA ALA A 37 -40.21 -45.40 -7.52
C ALA A 37 -38.67 -45.43 -7.58
N GLY A 38 -38.08 -46.12 -8.55
CA GLY A 38 -36.64 -46.13 -8.77
C GLY A 38 -36.09 -44.74 -9.11
N ALA A 39 -36.76 -43.99 -9.99
CA ALA A 39 -36.39 -42.60 -10.31
C ALA A 39 -36.51 -41.67 -9.10
N PHE A 40 -37.55 -41.83 -8.27
CA PHE A 40 -37.72 -41.08 -7.03
C PHE A 40 -36.62 -41.39 -6.01
N VAL A 41 -36.24 -42.65 -5.83
CA VAL A 41 -35.13 -43.04 -4.96
C VAL A 41 -33.80 -42.45 -5.45
N LEU A 42 -33.54 -42.49 -6.76
CA LEU A 42 -32.36 -41.86 -7.36
C LEU A 42 -32.35 -40.34 -7.15
N PHE A 43 -33.49 -39.69 -7.32
CA PHE A 43 -33.64 -38.25 -7.06
C PHE A 43 -33.39 -37.90 -5.59
N VAL A 44 -34.00 -38.63 -4.65
CA VAL A 44 -33.78 -38.42 -3.21
C VAL A 44 -32.31 -38.66 -2.83
N ASN A 45 -31.68 -39.71 -3.36
CA ASN A 45 -30.24 -39.95 -3.15
C ASN A 45 -29.38 -38.83 -3.73
N ALA A 46 -29.69 -38.32 -4.92
CA ALA A 46 -28.96 -37.20 -5.51
C ALA A 46 -29.10 -35.92 -4.66
N VAL A 47 -30.31 -35.61 -4.18
CA VAL A 47 -30.56 -34.48 -3.28
C VAL A 47 -29.81 -34.67 -1.95
N PHE A 48 -29.82 -35.87 -1.38
CA PHE A 48 -29.12 -36.18 -0.14
C PHE A 48 -27.60 -36.04 -0.28
N VAL A 49 -27.01 -36.56 -1.38
CA VAL A 49 -25.58 -36.39 -1.69
C VAL A 49 -25.24 -34.91 -1.89
N GLN A 50 -26.09 -34.14 -2.58
CA GLN A 50 -25.91 -32.70 -2.76
C GLN A 50 -25.93 -31.95 -1.41
N LEU A 51 -26.86 -32.29 -0.51
CA LEU A 51 -26.96 -31.71 0.82
C LEU A 51 -25.72 -32.04 1.66
N GLN A 52 -25.25 -33.29 1.64
CA GLN A 52 -24.02 -33.69 2.32
C GLN A 52 -22.78 -32.97 1.77
N ALA A 53 -22.69 -32.80 0.45
CA ALA A 53 -21.60 -32.04 -0.17
C ALA A 53 -21.63 -30.56 0.25
N SER A 54 -22.82 -29.95 0.27
CA SER A 54 -23.02 -28.57 0.73
C SER A 54 -22.65 -28.41 2.21
N GLU A 55 -23.05 -29.33 3.07
CA GLU A 55 -22.72 -29.31 4.51
C GLU A 55 -21.21 -29.47 4.75
N ARG A 56 -20.54 -30.35 4.00
CA ARG A 56 -19.07 -30.49 4.05
C ARG A 56 -18.36 -29.22 3.59
N ALA A 57 -18.82 -28.59 2.51
CA ALA A 57 -18.27 -27.33 2.02
C ALA A 57 -18.45 -26.20 3.04
N LEU A 58 -19.63 -26.12 3.67
CA LEU A 58 -19.91 -25.16 4.75
C LEU A 58 -18.98 -25.37 5.96
N ARG A 59 -18.79 -26.62 6.41
CA ARG A 59 -17.86 -26.94 7.52
C ARG A 59 -16.41 -26.60 7.17
N ALA A 60 -15.96 -26.94 5.96
CA ALA A 60 -14.61 -26.60 5.50
C ALA A 60 -14.40 -25.08 5.44
N SER A 61 -15.39 -24.33 4.93
CA SER A 61 -15.36 -22.87 4.90
C SER A 61 -15.33 -22.26 6.31
N ALA A 62 -16.12 -22.78 7.25
CA ALA A 62 -16.11 -22.33 8.64
C ALA A 62 -14.76 -22.60 9.33
N SER A 63 -14.18 -23.78 9.13
CA SER A 63 -12.87 -24.13 9.68
C SER A 63 -11.73 -23.28 9.10
N LEU A 64 -11.79 -22.98 7.80
CA LEU A 64 -10.84 -22.07 7.15
C LEU A 64 -10.96 -20.64 7.71
N LEU A 65 -12.19 -20.15 7.89
CA LEU A 65 -12.43 -18.83 8.47
C LEU A 65 -11.87 -18.75 9.90
N GLU A 66 -12.14 -19.75 10.74
CA GLU A 66 -11.61 -19.82 12.11
C GLU A 66 -10.07 -19.82 12.13
N THR A 67 -9.44 -20.59 11.24
CA THR A 67 -7.98 -20.62 11.10
C THR A 67 -7.43 -19.26 10.67
N ASN A 68 -8.11 -18.58 9.75
CA ASN A 68 -7.70 -17.26 9.27
C ASN A 68 -7.94 -16.16 10.32
N GLU A 69 -9.00 -16.24 11.11
CA GLU A 69 -9.25 -15.33 12.24
C GLU A 69 -8.15 -15.48 13.30
N LEU A 70 -7.76 -16.72 13.61
CA LEU A 70 -6.64 -16.98 14.51
C LEU A 70 -5.32 -16.42 13.97
N LEU A 71 -5.11 -16.50 12.64
CA LEU A 71 -3.94 -15.91 11.99
C LEU A 71 -3.96 -14.37 12.08
N ALA A 72 -5.10 -13.73 11.83
CA ALA A 72 -5.26 -12.28 11.96
C ALA A 72 -4.97 -11.82 13.40
N GLU A 73 -5.49 -12.52 14.41
CA GLU A 73 -5.15 -12.25 15.80
C GLU A 73 -3.67 -12.49 16.11
N ARG A 74 -3.06 -13.55 15.58
CA ARG A 74 -1.63 -13.82 15.75
C ARG A 74 -0.77 -12.68 15.17
N LEU A 75 -1.09 -12.21 13.96
CA LEU A 75 -0.40 -11.10 13.32
C LEU A 75 -0.49 -9.82 14.16
N TRP A 76 -1.68 -9.49 14.68
CA TRP A 76 -1.86 -8.40 15.62
C TRP A 76 -1.01 -8.60 16.90
N ARG A 77 -1.00 -9.80 17.47
CA ARG A 77 -0.33 -10.09 18.75
C ARG A 77 1.17 -9.94 18.62
N VAL A 78 1.74 -10.41 17.51
CA VAL A 78 3.17 -10.20 17.21
C VAL A 78 3.48 -8.71 17.13
N ALA A 79 2.67 -7.93 16.40
CA ALA A 79 2.91 -6.50 16.23
C ALA A 79 2.90 -5.72 17.56
N THR A 80 2.08 -6.15 18.52
CA THR A 80 1.83 -5.43 19.78
C THR A 80 2.59 -5.97 20.97
N ALA A 81 2.91 -7.26 21.02
CA ALA A 81 3.73 -7.85 22.07
C ALA A 81 5.13 -7.25 22.11
N GLU A 82 5.68 -6.87 20.95
CA GLU A 82 6.96 -6.18 20.87
C GLU A 82 6.85 -4.69 21.30
N SER A 83 5.65 -4.09 21.29
CA SER A 83 5.39 -2.65 21.46
C SER A 83 5.47 -2.13 22.92
N THR A 84 6.65 -2.22 23.51
CA THR A 84 6.94 -1.87 24.92
C THR A 84 7.27 -0.39 25.15
N VAL A 85 7.62 0.35 24.10
CA VAL A 85 8.01 1.76 24.15
C VAL A 85 6.92 2.60 23.48
N LYS A 86 6.56 3.75 24.07
CA LYS A 86 5.44 4.55 23.57
C LYS A 86 5.67 5.02 22.13
N ARG A 87 6.84 5.59 21.83
CA ARG A 87 7.10 6.25 20.55
C ARG A 87 8.56 6.17 20.17
N GLY A 88 8.84 6.01 18.88
CA GLY A 88 10.20 6.04 18.35
C GLY A 88 10.24 6.11 16.83
N ILE A 89 11.46 6.17 16.31
CA ILE A 89 11.76 6.28 14.89
C ILE A 89 12.31 4.95 14.42
N VAL A 90 11.86 4.48 13.26
CA VAL A 90 12.38 3.28 12.60
C VAL A 90 13.06 3.73 11.30
N LEU A 91 14.35 3.45 11.18
CA LEU A 91 15.18 3.83 10.05
C LEU A 91 15.94 2.58 9.56
N PRO A 92 15.34 1.76 8.68
CA PRO A 92 16.03 0.59 8.14
C PRO A 92 17.24 1.01 7.32
N LEU A 93 18.38 0.34 7.53
CA LEU A 93 19.63 0.64 6.82
C LEU A 93 20.30 -0.64 6.35
N PHE A 94 21.09 -0.49 5.29
CA PHE A 94 22.07 -1.45 4.77
C PHE A 94 23.32 -0.67 4.36
N ASP A 95 24.42 -1.37 4.07
CA ASP A 95 25.76 -0.77 3.90
C ASP A 95 25.80 0.46 2.97
N ASP A 96 25.15 0.43 1.80
CA ASP A 96 25.30 1.50 0.81
C ASP A 96 24.62 2.82 1.21
N ILE A 97 23.57 2.77 2.04
CA ILE A 97 22.86 3.96 2.51
C ILE A 97 23.17 4.30 3.97
N ALA A 98 23.99 3.50 4.64
CA ALA A 98 24.20 3.60 6.08
C ALA A 98 24.76 4.96 6.50
N THR A 99 25.75 5.49 5.77
CA THR A 99 26.32 6.81 6.06
C THR A 99 25.31 7.95 5.93
N LEU A 100 24.40 7.85 4.95
CA LEU A 100 23.30 8.81 4.78
C LEU A 100 22.27 8.67 5.92
N GLY A 101 21.97 7.45 6.36
CA GLY A 101 21.13 7.20 7.52
C GLY A 101 21.72 7.71 8.83
N VAL A 102 23.01 7.49 9.08
CA VAL A 102 23.71 8.00 10.27
C VAL A 102 23.64 9.52 10.31
N SER A 103 23.89 10.20 9.20
CA SER A 103 23.76 11.65 9.18
C SER A 103 22.33 12.09 9.50
N LEU A 104 21.30 11.28 9.19
CA LEU A 104 19.88 11.63 9.46
C LEU A 104 19.60 11.56 10.94
N VAL A 105 20.16 10.57 11.63
CA VAL A 105 20.12 10.53 13.09
C VAL A 105 20.79 11.78 13.67
N LEU A 106 21.96 12.18 13.18
CA LEU A 106 22.64 13.40 13.63
C LEU A 106 21.81 14.67 13.38
N GLU A 107 21.15 14.77 12.22
CA GLU A 107 20.26 15.87 11.88
C GLU A 107 19.08 15.95 12.87
N LEU A 108 18.42 14.82 13.12
CA LEU A 108 17.34 14.72 14.10
C LEU A 108 17.81 15.19 15.49
N ARG A 109 19.00 14.75 15.94
CA ARG A 109 19.58 15.22 17.22
C ARG A 109 19.86 16.72 17.21
N ALA A 110 20.42 17.26 16.15
CA ALA A 110 20.66 18.69 16.00
C ALA A 110 19.36 19.53 16.04
N MET A 111 18.23 18.94 15.63
CA MET A 111 16.90 19.56 15.72
C MET A 111 16.24 19.40 17.09
N GLY A 112 16.89 18.76 18.07
CA GLY A 112 16.33 18.49 19.40
C GLY A 112 15.37 17.30 19.45
N VAL A 113 15.48 16.36 18.52
CA VAL A 113 14.68 15.12 18.53
C VAL A 113 15.41 14.08 19.38
N HIS A 114 14.88 13.80 20.58
CA HIS A 114 15.44 12.82 21.53
C HIS A 114 14.64 11.51 21.61
N LEU A 115 13.86 11.19 20.57
CA LEU A 115 13.18 9.90 20.51
C LEU A 115 14.18 8.75 20.30
N PRO A 116 13.92 7.56 20.86
CA PRO A 116 14.68 6.36 20.52
C PRO A 116 14.55 6.05 19.03
N VAL A 117 15.67 5.59 18.45
CA VAL A 117 15.77 5.21 17.03
C VAL A 117 16.12 3.74 16.94
N GLU A 118 15.30 2.98 16.22
CA GLU A 118 15.61 1.62 15.82
C GLU A 118 16.13 1.61 14.38
N VAL A 119 17.30 0.99 14.19
CA VAL A 119 17.95 0.78 12.90
C VAL A 119 17.95 -0.72 12.58
N PRO A 120 16.85 -1.25 12.03
CA PRO A 120 16.77 -2.64 11.60
C PRO A 120 17.53 -2.86 10.29
N HIS A 121 18.23 -3.99 10.20
CA HIS A 121 18.85 -4.50 8.98
C HIS A 121 18.54 -6.00 8.81
N CYS A 122 18.91 -6.59 7.68
CA CYS A 122 18.63 -8.00 7.37
C CYS A 122 19.93 -8.74 7.03
N GLY A 123 20.90 -8.70 7.96
CA GLY A 123 22.25 -9.24 7.79
C GLY A 123 23.14 -8.49 6.76
N ASP A 124 22.75 -7.29 6.35
CA ASP A 124 23.35 -6.48 5.28
C ASP A 124 23.84 -5.11 5.74
N LEU A 125 24.04 -4.95 7.06
CA LEU A 125 24.63 -3.75 7.68
C LEU A 125 25.83 -4.11 8.55
N SER A 126 27.00 -3.68 8.12
CA SER A 126 28.29 -3.88 8.77
C SER A 126 28.49 -2.93 9.95
N ALA A 127 29.03 -3.44 11.06
CA ALA A 127 29.31 -2.68 12.29
C ALA A 127 30.11 -1.38 12.08
N LYS A 128 31.04 -1.37 11.11
CA LYS A 128 31.83 -0.18 10.76
C LYS A 128 31.01 1.07 10.45
N TYR A 129 29.76 0.92 10.01
CA TYR A 129 28.90 2.06 9.68
C TYR A 129 28.20 2.68 10.90
N TYR A 130 28.03 1.93 11.99
CA TYR A 130 27.18 2.36 13.12
C TYR A 130 27.82 2.24 14.50
N ASP A 131 28.98 1.59 14.65
CA ASP A 131 29.62 1.44 15.96
C ASP A 131 29.83 2.79 16.65
N LYS A 132 30.33 3.78 15.90
CA LYS A 132 30.55 5.12 16.42
C LYS A 132 29.24 5.81 16.79
N LEU A 133 28.17 5.56 16.02
CA LEU A 133 26.82 6.04 16.37
C LEU A 133 26.36 5.45 17.71
N LEU A 134 26.57 4.16 17.97
CA LEU A 134 26.20 3.52 19.24
C LEU A 134 27.08 3.96 20.42
N GLU A 135 28.33 4.35 20.15
CA GLU A 135 29.21 4.96 21.17
C GLU A 135 28.67 6.30 21.64
N GLU A 136 28.25 7.15 20.70
CA GLU A 136 27.81 8.54 20.94
C GLU A 136 26.32 8.67 21.32
N ASP A 137 25.45 7.78 20.82
CA ASP A 137 24.00 7.85 21.00
C ASP A 137 23.45 6.54 21.60
N LYS A 138 23.08 6.59 22.88
CA LYS A 138 22.53 5.45 23.63
C LYS A 138 21.05 5.20 23.37
N ASP A 139 20.36 6.14 22.71
CA ASP A 139 18.97 6.00 22.32
C ASP A 139 18.82 5.33 20.94
N VAL A 140 19.93 4.98 20.28
CA VAL A 140 19.96 4.22 19.03
C VAL A 140 20.12 2.72 19.31
N ARG A 141 19.29 1.91 18.65
CA ARG A 141 19.38 0.45 18.66
C ARG A 141 19.49 -0.08 17.24
N VAL A 142 20.64 -0.65 16.90
CA VAL A 142 20.86 -1.38 15.64
C VAL A 142 20.64 -2.86 15.88
N TYR A 143 19.90 -3.55 15.01
CA TYR A 143 19.64 -4.99 15.15
C TYR A 143 19.24 -5.68 13.84
N ASP A 144 19.46 -6.99 13.78
CA ASP A 144 18.99 -7.82 12.66
C ASP A 144 17.51 -8.18 12.85
N VAL A 145 16.63 -7.60 12.02
CA VAL A 145 15.20 -7.86 12.07
C VAL A 145 14.84 -9.21 11.43
N CYS A 146 15.68 -9.73 10.54
CA CYS A 146 15.49 -11.02 9.89
C CYS A 146 15.86 -12.17 10.83
N GLU A 147 16.91 -12.03 11.62
CA GLU A 147 17.22 -12.95 12.73
C GLU A 147 16.11 -12.94 13.78
N LEU A 148 15.57 -11.76 14.11
CA LEU A 148 14.44 -11.63 15.04
C LEU A 148 13.18 -12.35 14.51
N ALA A 149 12.85 -12.12 13.24
CA ALA A 149 11.69 -12.73 12.59
C ALA A 149 11.79 -14.26 12.54
N THR A 150 12.97 -14.79 12.21
CA THR A 150 13.21 -16.25 12.15
C THR A 150 13.19 -16.87 13.55
N THR A 151 13.95 -16.32 14.49
CA THR A 151 14.15 -16.92 15.81
C THR A 151 12.87 -16.91 16.66
N LYS A 152 12.07 -15.84 16.57
CA LYS A 152 10.86 -15.71 17.41
C LYS A 152 9.55 -16.02 16.70
N HIS A 153 9.50 -15.88 15.38
CA HIS A 153 8.23 -15.83 14.65
C HIS A 153 8.17 -16.77 13.44
N ALA A 154 9.21 -17.54 13.13
CA ALA A 154 9.11 -18.54 12.06
C ALA A 154 7.92 -19.51 12.30
N PRO A 155 7.21 -19.95 11.24
CA PRO A 155 7.40 -19.60 9.84
C PRO A 155 6.52 -18.41 9.38
N LEU A 156 6.10 -17.51 10.28
CA LEU A 156 5.06 -16.51 10.01
C LEU A 156 5.43 -15.54 8.87
N PHE A 157 6.65 -15.02 8.89
CA PHE A 157 7.15 -14.08 7.87
C PHE A 157 8.14 -14.75 6.90
N CYS A 158 8.97 -15.66 7.42
CA CYS A 158 9.94 -16.42 6.66
C CYS A 158 10.19 -17.75 7.38
N VAL A 159 10.65 -18.79 6.66
CA VAL A 159 10.87 -20.13 7.23
C VAL A 159 12.24 -20.27 7.89
N ASP A 160 13.24 -19.57 7.37
CA ASP A 160 14.62 -19.53 7.84
C ASP A 160 15.27 -18.20 7.43
N LEU A 161 16.55 -18.03 7.77
CA LEU A 161 17.27 -16.77 7.54
C LEU A 161 17.51 -16.50 6.05
N GLU A 162 17.68 -17.54 5.23
CA GLU A 162 17.89 -17.39 3.79
C GLU A 162 16.61 -16.90 3.10
N ASP A 163 15.46 -17.50 3.43
CA ASP A 163 14.13 -17.05 2.98
C ASP A 163 13.88 -15.60 3.46
N CYS A 164 14.25 -15.29 4.70
CA CYS A 164 14.12 -13.93 5.23
C CYS A 164 14.98 -12.92 4.46
N HIS A 165 16.25 -13.23 4.18
CA HIS A 165 17.11 -12.38 3.35
C HIS A 165 16.51 -12.16 1.95
N SER A 166 16.00 -13.21 1.30
CA SER A 166 15.39 -13.10 -0.03
C SER A 166 14.14 -12.22 -0.06
N LEU A 167 13.36 -12.20 1.03
CA LEU A 167 12.11 -11.43 1.10
C LEU A 167 12.34 -9.99 1.58
N PHE A 168 13.25 -9.81 2.54
CA PHE A 168 13.38 -8.58 3.32
C PHE A 168 14.67 -7.80 3.11
N ARG A 169 15.62 -8.26 2.26
CA ARG A 169 16.62 -7.35 1.66
C ARG A 169 16.00 -6.57 0.51
N SER A 170 14.89 -5.90 0.83
CA SER A 170 14.00 -5.20 -0.08
C SER A 170 13.23 -4.13 0.71
N PHE A 171 12.42 -3.34 0.02
CA PHE A 171 11.54 -2.35 0.66
C PHE A 171 10.60 -2.95 1.73
N ASN A 172 10.29 -4.25 1.66
CA ASN A 172 9.44 -4.92 2.65
C ASN A 172 10.04 -4.92 4.07
N ILE A 173 11.35 -4.66 4.22
CA ILE A 173 11.98 -4.50 5.54
C ILE A 173 11.30 -3.41 6.37
N LYS A 174 10.81 -2.34 5.74
CA LYS A 174 10.11 -1.25 6.44
C LYS A 174 8.86 -1.77 7.16
N VAL A 175 8.09 -2.62 6.48
CA VAL A 175 6.88 -3.21 7.05
C VAL A 175 7.25 -4.18 8.17
N LEU A 176 8.21 -5.08 7.94
CA LEU A 176 8.67 -6.01 8.96
C LEU A 176 9.18 -5.28 10.21
N ALA A 177 9.94 -4.20 10.01
CA ALA A 177 10.43 -3.33 11.06
C ALA A 177 9.31 -2.63 11.82
N VAL A 178 8.27 -2.10 11.14
CA VAL A 178 7.10 -1.52 11.84
C VAL A 178 6.46 -2.56 12.75
N ILE A 179 6.22 -3.76 12.23
CA ILE A 179 5.58 -4.84 12.98
C ILE A 179 6.43 -5.25 14.19
N LEU A 180 7.72 -5.52 14.00
CA LEU A 180 8.61 -6.05 15.04
C LEU A 180 9.30 -4.98 15.90
N SER A 181 9.12 -3.70 15.60
CA SER A 181 9.68 -2.61 16.41
C SER A 181 9.10 -2.58 17.81
N LYS A 182 9.88 -2.02 18.75
CA LYS A 182 9.41 -1.86 20.12
C LYS A 182 8.42 -0.72 20.33
N PHE A 183 8.10 0.06 19.30
CA PHE A 183 7.32 1.28 19.45
C PHE A 183 5.83 1.06 19.22
N GLN A 184 4.98 1.63 20.08
CA GLN A 184 3.53 1.69 19.82
C GLN A 184 3.20 2.69 18.70
N GLU A 185 3.88 3.84 18.73
CA GLU A 185 3.82 4.91 17.74
C GLU A 185 5.15 4.97 16.97
N VAL A 186 5.12 4.60 15.70
CA VAL A 186 6.30 4.48 14.83
C VAL A 186 6.33 5.64 13.84
N MET A 187 7.48 6.29 13.69
CA MET A 187 7.81 7.14 12.54
C MET A 187 8.83 6.40 11.69
N VAL A 188 8.42 5.91 10.52
CA VAL A 188 9.33 5.28 9.55
C VAL A 188 9.95 6.37 8.69
N LEU A 189 11.26 6.30 8.50
CA LEU A 189 12.02 7.22 7.66
C LEU A 189 12.84 6.47 6.61
N ASP A 190 12.95 7.06 5.43
CA ASP A 190 14.00 6.75 4.47
C ASP A 190 15.31 7.47 4.84
N ALA A 191 16.45 6.87 4.53
CA ALA A 191 17.78 7.42 4.85
C ALA A 191 18.04 8.77 4.16
N ASP A 192 17.52 8.92 2.95
CA ASP A 192 17.62 10.10 2.09
C ASP A 192 16.54 11.16 2.37
N THR A 193 15.85 11.06 3.51
CA THR A 193 14.99 12.12 4.03
C THR A 193 15.84 13.27 4.57
N LEU A 194 15.50 14.52 4.21
CA LEU A 194 16.00 15.76 4.84
C LEU A 194 14.81 16.54 5.40
N PHE A 195 14.89 16.97 6.65
CA PHE A 195 13.87 17.80 7.29
C PHE A 195 14.16 19.31 7.22
N PHE A 196 13.15 20.06 6.77
CA PHE A 196 13.11 21.51 6.88
C PHE A 196 12.41 21.99 8.16
N GLN A 197 11.60 21.14 8.79
CA GLN A 197 10.92 21.43 10.06
C GLN A 197 11.11 20.26 11.03
N ASN A 198 11.12 20.55 12.33
CA ASN A 198 11.22 19.50 13.34
C ASN A 198 10.00 18.54 13.23
N PRO A 199 10.22 17.25 12.94
CA PRO A 199 9.14 16.29 12.70
C PRO A 199 8.33 15.93 13.94
N MET A 200 8.80 16.30 15.15
CA MET A 200 8.09 16.02 16.40
C MET A 200 6.71 16.67 16.47
N THR A 201 6.52 17.77 15.76
CA THR A 201 5.23 18.46 15.69
C THR A 201 4.14 17.61 15.02
N LEU A 202 4.51 16.64 14.15
CA LEU A 202 3.58 15.76 13.45
C LEU A 202 2.79 14.84 14.39
N TRP A 203 3.32 14.55 15.58
CA TRP A 203 2.62 13.73 16.57
C TRP A 203 1.43 14.43 17.22
N SER A 204 1.40 15.76 17.19
CA SER A 204 0.37 16.58 17.85
C SER A 204 -0.69 17.10 16.88
N ILE A 205 -0.50 16.97 15.57
CA ILE A 205 -1.48 17.50 14.60
C ILE A 205 -2.82 16.76 14.73
N PRO A 206 -3.97 17.43 14.49
CA PRO A 206 -5.29 16.82 14.61
C PRO A 206 -5.47 15.55 13.77
N LYS A 207 -4.88 15.51 12.56
CA LYS A 207 -4.92 14.34 11.68
C LYS A 207 -4.32 13.08 12.32
N TYR A 208 -3.11 13.19 12.86
CA TYR A 208 -2.43 12.06 13.50
C TYR A 208 -3.12 11.71 14.81
N THR A 209 -3.48 12.67 15.67
CA THR A 209 -4.13 12.37 16.96
C THR A 209 -5.51 11.72 16.78
N ALA A 210 -6.26 12.09 15.74
CA ALA A 210 -7.55 11.49 15.43
C ALA A 210 -7.43 10.05 14.92
N THR A 211 -6.43 9.76 14.07
CA THR A 211 -6.39 8.50 13.31
C THR A 211 -5.24 7.58 13.71
N GLY A 212 -4.16 8.09 14.27
CA GLY A 212 -2.94 7.34 14.55
C GLY A 212 -2.12 7.04 13.30
N THR A 213 -2.48 7.61 12.14
CA THR A 213 -1.71 7.49 10.91
C THR A 213 -1.54 8.84 10.25
N LEU A 214 -0.44 8.99 9.51
CA LEU A 214 -0.20 10.16 8.67
C LEU A 214 0.62 9.74 7.45
N PHE A 215 0.05 9.98 6.26
CA PHE A 215 0.61 9.61 4.98
C PHE A 215 0.81 10.82 4.07
N PHE A 216 1.74 10.71 3.13
CA PHE A 216 2.01 11.73 2.12
C PHE A 216 1.71 11.20 0.72
N HIS A 217 1.29 12.08 -0.17
CA HIS A 217 0.97 11.71 -1.55
C HIS A 217 2.25 11.50 -2.34
N ASP A 218 2.33 10.45 -3.15
CA ASP A 218 3.37 10.32 -4.19
C ASP A 218 2.97 11.13 -5.43
N ARG A 219 3.85 11.16 -6.43
CA ARG A 219 3.64 11.82 -7.71
C ARG A 219 2.45 11.20 -8.44
N ILE A 220 1.69 12.08 -9.09
CA ILE A 220 0.59 11.69 -9.97
C ILE A 220 1.19 11.32 -11.33
N SER A 221 1.85 10.17 -11.37
CA SER A 221 2.65 9.68 -12.49
C SER A 221 2.42 8.19 -12.71
N TYR A 222 3.03 7.62 -13.75
CA TYR A 222 3.01 6.17 -14.02
C TYR A 222 1.60 5.59 -14.20
N GLU A 223 0.77 6.25 -15.01
CA GLU A 223 -0.65 5.91 -15.26
C GLU A 223 -0.91 4.48 -15.74
N GLN A 224 0.12 3.73 -16.15
CA GLN A 224 0.04 2.35 -16.63
C GLN A 224 0.84 1.34 -15.78
N SER A 225 1.34 1.74 -14.60
CA SER A 225 2.15 0.88 -13.71
C SER A 225 1.50 0.67 -12.33
N TYR A 226 2.00 -0.32 -11.58
CA TYR A 226 1.65 -0.61 -10.18
C TYR A 226 0.13 -0.62 -9.92
N LEU A 227 -0.40 0.30 -9.11
CA LEU A 227 -1.82 0.37 -8.78
C LEU A 227 -2.69 0.57 -10.01
N ALA A 228 -2.24 1.41 -10.94
CA ALA A 228 -2.95 1.73 -12.18
C ALA A 228 -2.67 0.75 -13.32
N LYS A 229 -1.71 -0.19 -13.19
CA LYS A 229 -1.42 -1.17 -14.25
C LYS A 229 -2.70 -1.84 -14.75
N ARG A 230 -2.97 -1.74 -16.05
CA ARG A 230 -4.21 -2.26 -16.64
C ARG A 230 -4.22 -3.78 -16.65
N VAL A 231 -5.42 -4.34 -16.60
CA VAL A 231 -5.65 -5.76 -16.85
C VAL A 231 -5.78 -5.96 -18.35
N ASP A 232 -5.10 -6.97 -18.88
CA ASP A 232 -5.09 -7.25 -20.32
C ASP A 232 -6.53 -7.43 -20.84
N GLY A 233 -6.85 -6.73 -21.93
CA GLY A 233 -8.20 -6.70 -22.51
C GLY A 233 -9.26 -5.93 -21.71
N ARG A 234 -8.89 -5.22 -20.63
CA ARG A 234 -9.80 -4.41 -19.79
C ARG A 234 -9.19 -3.06 -19.41
N GLU A 235 -9.22 -2.10 -20.34
CA GLU A 235 -8.57 -0.78 -20.20
C GLU A 235 -9.10 0.09 -19.05
N ARG A 236 -10.31 -0.18 -18.54
CA ARG A 236 -10.92 0.52 -17.39
C ARG A 236 -10.73 -0.20 -16.06
N VAL A 237 -9.94 -1.26 -16.03
CA VAL A 237 -9.69 -2.08 -14.84
C VAL A 237 -8.19 -2.14 -14.60
N SER A 238 -7.77 -1.81 -13.38
CA SER A 238 -6.37 -1.91 -12.97
C SER A 238 -6.12 -3.02 -11.96
N ARG A 239 -4.84 -3.29 -11.68
CA ARG A 239 -4.41 -4.23 -10.65
C ARG A 239 -4.94 -3.85 -9.27
N MET A 240 -5.01 -2.57 -8.92
CA MET A 240 -5.63 -2.11 -7.67
C MET A 240 -7.11 -2.49 -7.57
N HIS A 241 -7.88 -2.31 -8.66
CA HIS A 241 -9.29 -2.70 -8.69
C HIS A 241 -9.48 -4.20 -8.44
N VAL A 242 -8.66 -5.04 -9.09
CA VAL A 242 -8.68 -6.50 -8.91
C VAL A 242 -8.26 -6.88 -7.50
N PHE A 243 -7.17 -6.30 -6.99
CA PHE A 243 -6.67 -6.56 -5.64
C PHE A 243 -7.73 -6.24 -4.58
N LEU A 244 -8.31 -5.04 -4.60
CA LEU A 244 -9.29 -4.61 -3.60
C LEU A 244 -10.60 -5.42 -3.69
N SER A 245 -11.06 -5.76 -4.89
CA SER A 245 -12.30 -6.54 -5.05
C SER A 245 -12.15 -8.02 -4.71
N SER A 246 -10.92 -8.56 -4.71
CA SER A 246 -10.65 -9.97 -4.40
C SER A 246 -10.18 -10.23 -2.97
N PHE A 247 -9.77 -9.19 -2.23
CA PHE A 247 -9.32 -9.35 -0.85
C PHE A 247 -10.49 -9.68 0.09
N ASP A 248 -10.39 -10.74 0.88
CA ASP A 248 -11.37 -11.08 1.91
C ASP A 248 -10.98 -10.49 3.26
N VAL A 249 -11.72 -9.48 3.72
CA VAL A 249 -11.48 -8.82 5.01
C VAL A 249 -12.13 -9.55 6.19
N SER A 250 -12.95 -10.57 5.94
CA SER A 250 -13.74 -11.25 6.97
C SER A 250 -12.89 -11.74 8.17
N PRO A 251 -11.70 -12.34 7.97
CA PRO A 251 -10.84 -12.78 9.07
C PRO A 251 -10.39 -11.67 10.03
N TYR A 252 -10.35 -10.42 9.56
CA TYR A 252 -9.80 -9.30 10.32
C TYR A 252 -10.88 -8.53 11.10
N ARG A 253 -12.17 -8.82 10.89
CA ARG A 253 -13.28 -8.02 11.45
C ARG A 253 -13.35 -8.03 12.98
N ARG A 254 -12.82 -9.07 13.64
CA ARG A 254 -12.75 -9.15 15.11
C ARG A 254 -11.84 -8.10 15.73
N LEU A 255 -10.83 -7.64 14.98
CA LEU A 255 -9.95 -6.56 15.42
C LEU A 255 -10.67 -5.22 15.27
N ALA A 256 -10.43 -4.31 16.21
CA ALA A 256 -11.08 -3.00 16.21
C ALA A 256 -10.62 -2.14 15.02
N ALA A 257 -11.49 -1.23 14.59
CA ALA A 257 -11.20 -0.21 13.59
C ALA A 257 -11.78 1.12 14.06
N LEU A 258 -11.15 2.23 13.67
CA LEU A 258 -11.68 3.55 13.96
C LEU A 258 -12.86 3.87 13.04
N PRO A 259 -13.96 4.44 13.57
CA PRO A 259 -15.10 4.82 12.76
C PRO A 259 -14.71 5.77 11.62
N ARG A 260 -15.19 5.48 10.42
CA ARG A 260 -14.98 6.29 9.21
C ARG A 260 -16.29 6.44 8.45
N ALA A 261 -16.50 7.60 7.82
CA ALA A 261 -17.63 7.81 6.93
C ALA A 261 -17.53 6.93 5.67
N SER A 262 -18.62 6.26 5.31
CA SER A 262 -18.76 5.59 4.01
C SER A 262 -19.02 6.59 2.89
N SER A 263 -18.54 6.30 1.67
CA SER A 263 -18.84 7.13 0.51
C SER A 263 -20.14 6.71 -0.18
N PRO A 264 -21.07 7.64 -0.49
CA PRO A 264 -22.19 7.35 -1.38
C PRO A 264 -21.73 6.85 -2.76
N LEU A 265 -20.53 7.25 -3.20
CA LEU A 265 -19.93 6.87 -4.48
C LEU A 265 -19.60 5.37 -4.56
N THR A 266 -19.46 4.68 -3.44
CA THR A 266 -19.23 3.23 -3.40
C THR A 266 -20.33 2.48 -4.15
N ARG A 267 -21.58 2.97 -4.09
CA ARG A 267 -22.73 2.40 -4.81
C ARG A 267 -22.66 2.52 -6.33
N LEU A 268 -21.81 3.40 -6.84
CA LEU A 268 -21.58 3.60 -8.27
C LEU A 268 -20.40 2.74 -8.78
N SER A 269 -19.68 2.07 -7.89
CA SER A 269 -18.57 1.19 -8.28
C SER A 269 -19.10 -0.02 -9.04
N PRO A 270 -18.51 -0.38 -10.19
CA PRO A 270 -18.84 -1.62 -10.88
C PRO A 270 -18.22 -2.87 -10.20
N PHE A 271 -17.44 -2.67 -9.13
CA PHE A 271 -16.78 -3.74 -8.38
C PHE A 271 -17.55 -4.07 -7.10
N ASN A 272 -17.65 -5.36 -6.81
CA ASN A 272 -18.12 -5.85 -5.51
C ASN A 272 -16.93 -5.95 -4.56
N PHE A 273 -17.11 -5.45 -3.34
CA PHE A 273 -16.08 -5.49 -2.30
C PHE A 273 -16.58 -6.28 -1.09
N SER A 274 -15.66 -6.95 -0.40
CA SER A 274 -15.90 -7.55 0.92
C SER A 274 -15.88 -6.52 2.05
N PHE A 275 -15.54 -5.26 1.75
CA PHE A 275 -15.37 -4.16 2.69
C PHE A 275 -16.02 -2.88 2.14
N THR A 276 -16.02 -1.80 2.92
CA THR A 276 -16.60 -0.50 2.55
C THR A 276 -15.51 0.51 2.14
N PRO A 277 -15.29 0.75 0.82
CA PRO A 277 -14.38 1.78 0.33
C PRO A 277 -14.58 3.17 0.95
N SER A 278 -13.49 3.88 1.19
CA SER A 278 -13.56 5.25 1.69
C SER A 278 -13.90 6.29 0.62
N ALA A 279 -14.35 7.46 1.07
CA ALA A 279 -14.53 8.61 0.20
C ALA A 279 -13.20 9.09 -0.41
N PHE A 280 -12.08 8.89 0.28
CA PHE A 280 -10.75 9.17 -0.25
C PHE A 280 -10.43 8.22 -1.39
N LEU A 281 -10.51 6.90 -1.16
CA LEU A 281 -10.22 5.87 -2.15
C LEU A 281 -10.99 6.11 -3.45
N MET A 282 -12.30 6.32 -3.34
CA MET A 282 -13.18 6.53 -4.50
C MET A 282 -12.87 7.81 -5.29
N LYS A 283 -12.14 8.77 -4.72
CA LYS A 283 -11.71 10.03 -5.36
C LYS A 283 -10.22 10.07 -5.68
N SER A 284 -9.47 9.07 -5.25
CA SER A 284 -8.02 9.03 -5.36
C SER A 284 -7.58 8.95 -6.83
N HIS A 285 -6.40 9.47 -7.12
CA HIS A 285 -5.86 9.47 -8.47
C HIS A 285 -5.57 8.05 -8.95
N SER A 286 -5.06 7.20 -8.07
CA SER A 286 -4.81 5.78 -8.35
C SER A 286 -6.07 4.99 -8.68
N TRP A 287 -7.15 5.16 -7.90
CA TRP A 287 -8.46 4.58 -8.21
C TRP A 287 -9.01 5.07 -9.55
N SER A 288 -8.82 6.36 -9.84
CA SER A 288 -9.29 6.99 -11.08
C SER A 288 -8.39 6.70 -12.30
N LEU A 289 -7.44 5.77 -12.18
CA LEU A 289 -6.50 5.38 -13.24
C LEU A 289 -5.56 6.51 -13.70
N ARG A 290 -5.35 7.53 -12.86
CA ARG A 290 -4.52 8.71 -13.12
C ARG A 290 -3.10 8.62 -12.56
N ALA A 291 -2.83 7.65 -11.69
CA ALA A 291 -1.50 7.49 -11.08
C ALA A 291 -1.23 6.03 -10.71
N GLY A 292 -0.05 5.53 -11.04
CA GLY A 292 0.43 4.22 -10.59
C GLY A 292 0.76 4.20 -9.10
N HIS A 293 1.04 5.36 -8.53
CA HIS A 293 1.33 5.55 -7.11
C HIS A 293 0.29 6.40 -6.42
N GLN A 294 0.09 6.17 -5.13
CA GLN A 294 -0.81 6.98 -4.31
C GLN A 294 -0.11 7.56 -3.09
N MET A 295 0.73 6.75 -2.44
CA MET A 295 1.38 7.07 -1.19
C MET A 295 2.90 7.05 -1.34
N ASP A 296 3.55 8.07 -0.78
CA ASP A 296 4.99 8.06 -0.55
C ASP A 296 5.28 7.50 0.87
N SER A 297 6.25 6.59 1.00
CA SER A 297 6.65 5.98 2.29
C SER A 297 8.05 6.36 2.77
N SER A 298 8.57 7.51 2.32
CA SER A 298 9.79 8.11 2.89
C SER A 298 9.58 8.67 4.29
N LEU A 299 8.34 9.05 4.62
CA LEU A 299 7.89 9.38 5.97
C LEU A 299 6.51 8.77 6.22
N VAL A 300 6.42 7.88 7.20
CA VAL A 300 5.15 7.27 7.63
C VAL A 300 5.00 7.38 9.13
N LEU A 301 3.88 7.90 9.62
CA LEU A 301 3.52 7.76 11.03
C LEU A 301 2.46 6.67 11.18
N TRP A 302 2.68 5.76 12.13
CA TRP A 302 1.80 4.61 12.36
C TRP A 302 1.66 4.29 13.85
N ASN A 303 0.42 4.21 14.35
CA ASN A 303 0.13 3.79 15.72
C ASN A 303 -0.45 2.38 15.71
N LYS A 304 0.36 1.38 16.10
CA LYS A 304 -0.02 -0.04 16.09
C LYS A 304 -1.23 -0.33 16.96
N LEU A 305 -1.32 0.31 18.13
CA LEU A 305 -2.40 0.08 19.09
C LEU A 305 -3.72 0.76 18.69
N ARG A 306 -3.63 1.94 18.06
CA ARG A 306 -4.80 2.68 17.57
C ARG A 306 -5.35 2.10 16.26
N GLN A 307 -4.51 1.37 15.51
CA GLN A 307 -4.86 0.74 14.24
C GLN A 307 -4.77 -0.79 14.29
N PRO A 308 -5.49 -1.49 15.19
CA PRO A 308 -5.24 -2.91 15.41
C PRO A 308 -5.59 -3.75 14.18
N ARG A 309 -6.76 -3.52 13.56
CA ARG A 309 -7.14 -4.24 12.34
C ARG A 309 -6.20 -3.94 11.16
N ALA A 310 -5.88 -2.67 10.92
CA ALA A 310 -4.98 -2.31 9.83
C ALA A 310 -3.55 -2.82 10.06
N THR A 311 -3.08 -2.90 11.30
CA THR A 311 -1.75 -3.44 11.63
C THR A 311 -1.67 -4.94 11.31
N ALA A 312 -2.73 -5.70 11.60
CA ALA A 312 -2.80 -7.11 11.23
C ALA A 312 -2.84 -7.31 9.71
N ILE A 313 -3.62 -6.50 8.99
CA ILE A 313 -3.67 -6.53 7.52
C ILE A 313 -2.32 -6.14 6.92
N LEU A 314 -1.67 -5.10 7.44
CA LEU A 314 -0.34 -4.67 7.01
C LEU A 314 0.69 -5.80 7.18
N ALA A 315 0.69 -6.47 8.34
CA ALA A 315 1.54 -7.64 8.57
C ALA A 315 1.20 -8.80 7.62
N SER A 316 -0.07 -8.98 7.25
CA SER A 316 -0.51 -10.05 6.36
C SER A 316 0.06 -9.95 4.95
N PHE A 317 0.35 -8.73 4.48
CA PHE A 317 0.91 -8.48 3.14
C PHE A 317 2.33 -9.02 2.96
N ILE A 318 3.07 -9.14 4.06
CA ILE A 318 4.45 -9.66 4.07
C ILE A 318 4.57 -11.02 4.77
N ALA A 319 3.48 -11.52 5.35
CA ALA A 319 3.45 -12.81 5.99
C ALA A 319 3.23 -13.93 4.96
N ARG A 320 3.60 -15.16 5.31
CA ARG A 320 3.39 -16.37 4.50
C ARG A 320 1.94 -16.85 4.55
N THR A 321 1.00 -15.94 4.27
CA THR A 321 -0.45 -16.18 4.26
C THR A 321 -0.94 -16.79 2.93
N GLY A 322 -0.12 -16.72 1.88
CA GLY A 322 -0.51 -17.07 0.51
C GLY A 322 -1.34 -15.98 -0.18
N LEU A 323 -1.59 -14.84 0.48
CA LEU A 323 -2.25 -13.70 -0.14
C LEU A 323 -1.30 -13.03 -1.13
N PRO A 324 -1.78 -12.60 -2.32
CA PRO A 324 -0.96 -11.84 -3.23
C PRO A 324 -0.60 -10.49 -2.59
N PRO A 325 0.66 -10.02 -2.73
CA PRO A 325 1.03 -8.70 -2.24
C PRO A 325 0.27 -7.60 -3.00
N PRO A 326 0.03 -6.44 -2.38
CA PRO A 326 -0.51 -5.28 -3.08
C PRO A 326 0.32 -4.91 -4.33
N PRO A 327 -0.32 -4.46 -5.43
CA PRO A 327 0.38 -4.11 -6.67
C PRO A 327 1.09 -2.75 -6.53
N SER A 328 2.26 -2.78 -5.90
CA SER A 328 3.02 -1.63 -5.42
C SER A 328 4.47 -1.68 -5.91
N TYR A 329 5.14 -0.53 -5.98
CA TYR A 329 6.60 -0.48 -6.03
C TYR A 329 7.14 -0.56 -4.60
N GLY A 330 7.52 -1.77 -4.17
CA GLY A 330 7.90 -2.01 -2.78
C GLY A 330 6.73 -1.85 -1.82
N ASP A 331 6.99 -1.32 -0.63
CA ASP A 331 6.06 -1.22 0.48
C ASP A 331 5.12 -0.01 0.44
N LYS A 332 5.39 0.98 -0.43
CA LYS A 332 4.80 2.32 -0.31
C LYS A 332 3.29 2.35 -0.16
N GLU A 333 2.59 1.55 -0.96
CA GLU A 333 1.13 1.51 -1.00
C GLU A 333 0.52 0.65 0.13
N TYR A 334 1.33 -0.12 0.86
CA TYR A 334 0.84 -1.13 1.81
C TYR A 334 0.12 -0.48 2.99
N TYR A 335 0.64 0.62 3.53
CA TYR A 335 0.08 1.26 4.73
C TYR A 335 -1.34 1.78 4.52
N PHE A 336 -1.58 2.52 3.43
CA PHE A 336 -2.91 3.07 3.18
C PHE A 336 -3.89 1.98 2.70
N LEU A 337 -3.45 1.00 1.90
CA LEU A 337 -4.29 -0.13 1.49
C LEU A 337 -4.70 -0.99 2.68
N ALA A 338 -3.81 -1.19 3.65
CA ALA A 338 -4.15 -1.87 4.90
C ALA A 338 -5.24 -1.10 5.68
N CYS A 339 -5.18 0.24 5.68
CA CYS A 339 -6.23 1.06 6.29
C CYS A 339 -7.57 0.99 5.53
N GLU A 340 -7.54 1.00 4.18
CA GLU A 340 -8.74 0.83 3.36
C GLU A 340 -9.45 -0.49 3.64
N LEU A 341 -8.71 -1.60 3.59
CA LEU A 341 -9.22 -2.94 3.85
C LEU A 341 -9.65 -3.12 5.31
N ALA A 342 -9.02 -2.40 6.25
CA ALA A 342 -9.45 -2.41 7.64
C ALA A 342 -10.76 -1.63 7.88
N GLU A 343 -11.26 -0.88 6.90
CA GLU A 343 -12.41 0.01 7.07
C GLU A 343 -12.20 1.03 8.20
N THR A 344 -10.95 1.41 8.46
CA THR A 344 -10.56 2.30 9.56
C THR A 344 -10.38 3.74 9.07
N ALA A 345 -10.50 4.71 9.96
CA ALA A 345 -10.11 6.09 9.68
C ALA A 345 -8.58 6.21 9.59
N TYR A 346 -8.09 6.97 8.60
CA TYR A 346 -6.67 7.27 8.39
C TYR A 346 -6.51 8.67 7.78
N SER A 347 -5.29 9.22 7.79
CA SER A 347 -5.05 10.60 7.31
C SER A 347 -3.95 10.70 6.26
N PHE A 348 -4.21 11.48 5.22
CA PHE A 348 -3.22 11.98 4.26
C PHE A 348 -2.96 13.48 4.49
N SER A 349 -1.78 13.94 4.05
CA SER A 349 -1.51 15.37 3.85
C SER A 349 -2.54 16.01 2.91
N GLU A 350 -2.91 17.27 3.16
CA GLU A 350 -3.80 18.03 2.26
C GLU A 350 -3.10 18.44 0.95
N HIS A 351 -1.77 18.36 0.93
CA HIS A 351 -0.94 18.84 -0.16
C HIS A 351 -0.47 17.70 -1.06
N ALA A 352 -0.51 17.93 -2.37
CA ALA A 352 0.18 17.11 -3.34
C ALA A 352 1.71 17.17 -3.11
N VAL A 353 2.43 16.16 -3.59
CA VAL A 353 3.89 16.22 -3.67
C VAL A 353 4.33 17.39 -4.54
N GLY A 354 5.32 18.12 -4.05
CA GLY A 354 6.05 19.14 -4.78
C GLY A 354 7.31 18.59 -5.44
N THR A 355 8.03 19.47 -6.13
CA THR A 355 9.36 19.18 -6.67
C THR A 355 10.35 20.24 -6.25
N ILE A 356 11.59 19.82 -6.00
CA ILE A 356 12.77 20.68 -5.89
C ILE A 356 13.79 20.30 -6.97
N GLY A 357 14.39 21.29 -7.62
CA GLY A 357 15.40 21.04 -8.66
C GLY A 357 15.89 22.31 -9.36
N THR A 358 16.77 22.13 -10.33
CA THR A 358 17.36 23.22 -11.14
C THR A 358 16.85 23.26 -12.57
N GLN A 359 16.20 22.18 -13.03
CA GLN A 359 15.82 22.01 -14.42
C GLN A 359 14.45 22.63 -14.71
N LEU A 360 14.48 23.82 -15.33
CA LEU A 360 13.31 24.48 -15.88
C LEU A 360 13.21 24.17 -17.37
N SER A 361 12.07 23.65 -17.81
CA SER A 361 11.78 23.50 -19.24
C SER A 361 10.47 24.21 -19.58
N PRO A 362 10.47 25.19 -20.52
CA PRO A 362 9.22 25.63 -21.11
C PRO A 362 8.71 24.51 -22.02
N ALA A 363 7.69 23.79 -21.59
CA ALA A 363 7.05 22.81 -22.45
C ALA A 363 6.21 23.57 -23.48
N LYS A 364 6.74 23.75 -24.71
CA LYS A 364 6.02 24.38 -25.84
C LYS A 364 4.64 23.75 -26.10
N LYS A 365 4.44 22.48 -25.73
CA LYS A 365 3.16 21.75 -25.81
C LYS A 365 2.13 22.17 -24.73
N LEU A 366 2.52 22.98 -23.74
CA LEU A 366 1.69 23.33 -22.58
C LEU A 366 1.30 24.81 -22.52
N ASN A 367 1.28 25.55 -23.63
CA ASN A 367 0.90 26.97 -23.67
C ASN A 367 1.64 27.82 -22.61
N ASP A 368 2.98 27.71 -22.58
CA ASP A 368 3.87 28.43 -21.66
C ASP A 368 3.70 28.11 -20.16
N LYS A 369 3.00 27.01 -19.81
CA LYS A 369 2.99 26.51 -18.43
C LYS A 369 4.38 26.04 -18.00
N LEU A 370 4.72 26.34 -16.75
CA LEU A 370 6.01 25.98 -16.16
C LEU A 370 6.09 24.48 -15.85
N VAL A 371 7.30 23.95 -16.01
CA VAL A 371 7.71 22.59 -15.64
C VAL A 371 8.97 22.71 -14.79
N LEU A 372 9.01 21.97 -13.68
CA LEU A 372 10.20 21.82 -12.87
C LEU A 372 10.50 20.34 -12.71
N CYS A 373 11.67 19.90 -13.17
CA CYS A 373 12.15 18.54 -12.98
C CYS A 373 13.07 18.43 -11.77
N GLY A 374 12.91 17.36 -10.99
CA GLY A 374 13.76 17.08 -9.84
C GLY A 374 13.11 16.14 -8.85
N ASP A 375 13.51 16.26 -7.58
CA ASP A 375 13.18 15.30 -6.53
C ASP A 375 11.96 15.71 -5.70
N ALA A 376 11.44 14.75 -4.93
CA ALA A 376 10.16 14.90 -4.24
C ALA A 376 10.31 15.84 -3.03
N LEU A 377 9.34 16.75 -2.89
CA LEU A 377 9.27 17.70 -1.78
C LEU A 377 7.89 17.65 -1.14
N HIS A 378 7.83 17.62 0.18
CA HIS A 378 6.58 17.55 0.93
C HIS A 378 6.39 18.77 1.83
N PHE A 379 5.14 19.19 1.93
CA PHE A 379 4.70 20.32 2.75
C PHE A 379 4.16 19.85 4.09
N TYR A 380 4.14 20.75 5.06
CA TYR A 380 3.52 20.51 6.34
C TYR A 380 2.03 20.10 6.15
N PRO A 381 1.56 19.01 6.77
CA PRO A 381 0.30 18.35 6.39
C PRO A 381 -0.94 18.95 7.06
N GLU A 382 -0.98 20.28 7.21
CA GLU A 382 -2.14 21.01 7.73
C GLU A 382 -2.55 22.11 6.75
N PRO A 383 -3.86 22.38 6.61
CA PRO A 383 -4.32 23.52 5.83
C PRO A 383 -3.81 24.82 6.44
N THR A 384 -3.52 25.82 5.62
CA THR A 384 -3.15 27.15 6.09
C THR A 384 -4.40 27.96 6.44
N ASP A 385 -4.33 28.77 7.51
CA ASP A 385 -5.46 29.57 8.01
C ASP A 385 -5.95 30.63 6.99
N SER A 386 -5.10 30.99 6.02
CA SER A 386 -5.45 31.89 4.92
C SER A 386 -5.06 31.27 3.57
N ARG A 387 -5.89 31.50 2.55
CA ARG A 387 -5.65 31.03 1.18
C ARG A 387 -4.36 31.56 0.56
N ASP A 388 -3.81 32.64 1.11
CA ASP A 388 -2.63 33.34 0.58
C ASP A 388 -1.33 32.93 1.29
N GLN A 389 -1.42 32.19 2.41
CA GLN A 389 -0.23 31.71 3.11
C GLN A 389 0.18 30.34 2.55
N GLU A 390 1.39 30.26 2.02
CA GLU A 390 1.98 29.00 1.57
C GLU A 390 2.33 28.13 2.79
N PRO A 391 1.96 26.83 2.80
CA PRO A 391 2.39 25.92 3.85
C PRO A 391 3.92 25.79 3.84
N ARG A 392 4.50 25.65 5.03
CA ARG A 392 5.94 25.43 5.17
C ARG A 392 6.34 24.12 4.49
N VAL A 393 7.50 24.12 3.83
CA VAL A 393 8.15 22.88 3.41
C VAL A 393 8.51 22.07 4.65
N LEU A 394 8.13 20.79 4.68
CA LEU A 394 8.39 19.89 5.79
C LEU A 394 9.68 19.11 5.56
N TYR A 395 9.79 18.40 4.44
CA TYR A 395 10.93 17.54 4.14
C TYR A 395 11.06 17.29 2.63
N ILE A 396 12.22 16.79 2.20
CA ILE A 396 12.43 16.20 0.88
C ILE A 396 12.93 14.77 1.02
N ASN A 397 12.73 13.96 0.00
CA ASN A 397 13.30 12.62 -0.12
C ASN A 397 14.22 12.58 -1.34
N SER A 398 15.54 12.62 -1.13
CA SER A 398 16.54 12.67 -2.19
C SER A 398 17.96 12.49 -1.67
N ASP A 399 18.71 11.57 -2.27
CA ASP A 399 20.16 11.44 -2.08
C ASP A 399 20.95 12.46 -2.90
N SER A 400 20.33 13.06 -3.93
CA SER A 400 20.91 14.17 -4.71
C SER A 400 21.33 15.35 -3.83
N ILE A 401 20.75 15.48 -2.62
CA ILE A 401 21.15 16.48 -1.63
C ILE A 401 22.65 16.47 -1.34
N LEU A 402 23.33 15.33 -1.45
CA LEU A 402 24.77 15.23 -1.21
C LEU A 402 25.60 15.89 -2.33
N THR A 403 25.02 16.11 -3.49
CA THR A 403 25.70 16.67 -4.68
C THR A 403 25.25 18.08 -5.03
N TRP A 404 24.10 18.51 -4.50
CA TRP A 404 23.55 19.82 -4.78
C TRP A 404 24.42 20.93 -4.20
N GLN A 405 24.52 22.04 -4.92
CA GLN A 405 25.24 23.24 -4.49
C GLN A 405 24.25 24.40 -4.39
N PRO A 406 23.29 24.37 -3.45
CA PRO A 406 22.24 25.38 -3.40
C PRO A 406 22.77 26.77 -2.98
N GLN A 407 24.04 26.89 -2.57
CA GLN A 407 24.72 28.15 -2.31
C GLN A 407 25.37 28.77 -3.56
N ASP A 408 25.52 28.00 -4.64
CA ASP A 408 26.08 28.50 -5.89
C ASP A 408 25.07 29.44 -6.58
N ALA A 409 25.45 30.71 -6.71
CA ALA A 409 24.61 31.75 -7.31
C ALA A 409 24.31 31.49 -8.80
N ASP A 410 25.16 30.73 -9.48
CA ASP A 410 25.00 30.37 -10.89
C ASP A 410 24.05 29.16 -11.06
N LEU A 411 23.83 28.37 -10.00
CA LEU A 411 22.91 27.24 -9.97
C LEU A 411 21.62 27.58 -9.22
N ARG A 412 20.67 28.22 -9.91
CA ARG A 412 19.37 28.56 -9.31
C ARG A 412 18.52 27.31 -9.05
N PHE A 413 18.33 26.99 -7.78
CA PHE A 413 17.33 26.02 -7.34
C PHE A 413 15.96 26.66 -7.25
N TYR A 414 14.96 25.91 -7.71
CA TYR A 414 13.56 26.22 -7.56
C TYR A 414 12.88 25.07 -6.82
N ARG A 415 11.79 25.42 -6.15
CA ARG A 415 10.80 24.45 -5.71
C ARG A 415 9.42 24.85 -6.19
N THR A 416 8.54 23.87 -6.34
CA THR A 416 7.12 24.15 -6.58
C THR A 416 6.49 24.75 -5.33
N LYS A 417 5.48 25.60 -5.52
CA LYS A 417 4.54 25.95 -4.45
C LYS A 417 3.60 24.79 -4.18
N ALA A 418 3.06 24.74 -2.95
CA ALA A 418 2.09 23.73 -2.57
C ALA A 418 0.82 23.79 -3.43
N ARG A 419 0.22 22.63 -3.67
CA ARG A 419 -1.07 22.48 -4.34
C ARG A 419 -1.96 21.51 -3.59
N PRO A 420 -3.29 21.64 -3.68
CA PRO A 420 -4.21 20.67 -3.10
C PRO A 420 -3.99 19.27 -3.70
N ALA A 421 -4.03 18.24 -2.84
CA ALA A 421 -3.79 16.86 -3.26
C ALA A 421 -4.78 16.33 -4.32
N TYR A 422 -6.00 16.87 -4.35
CA TYR A 422 -7.04 16.45 -5.31
C TYR A 422 -6.82 17.01 -6.72
N GLU A 423 -5.94 18.00 -6.90
CA GLU A 423 -5.70 18.62 -8.20
C GLU A 423 -5.02 17.62 -9.15
N TYR A 424 -5.56 17.49 -10.38
CA TYR A 424 -4.97 16.67 -11.42
C TYR A 424 -4.40 17.57 -12.53
N PRO A 425 -3.07 17.69 -12.68
CA PRO A 425 -2.48 18.59 -13.67
C PRO A 425 -2.66 18.09 -15.12
N GLY A 426 -2.86 16.79 -15.31
CA GLY A 426 -2.97 16.13 -16.60
C GLY A 426 -2.13 14.86 -16.66
N SER A 427 -2.17 14.19 -17.80
CA SER A 427 -1.46 12.92 -18.02
C SER A 427 -0.02 13.14 -18.48
N PHE A 428 0.96 12.51 -17.80
CA PHE A 428 2.38 12.60 -18.17
C PHE A 428 2.67 11.95 -19.53
N GLU A 429 1.95 10.87 -19.86
CA GLU A 429 2.05 10.20 -21.16
C GLU A 429 1.55 11.12 -22.28
N THR A 430 0.45 11.82 -22.04
CA THR A 430 -0.13 12.74 -23.05
C THR A 430 0.75 13.96 -23.30
N VAL A 431 1.37 14.50 -22.24
CA VAL A 431 2.21 15.69 -22.36
C VAL A 431 3.66 15.39 -22.70
N ASP A 432 4.05 14.10 -22.73
CA ASP A 432 5.37 13.63 -23.13
C ASP A 432 6.49 14.22 -22.24
N LEU A 433 6.31 14.10 -20.93
CA LEU A 433 7.28 14.54 -19.91
C LEU A 433 7.73 13.37 -19.03
N PRO A 434 8.99 13.37 -18.55
CA PRO A 434 9.42 12.43 -17.53
C PRO A 434 8.58 12.56 -16.25
N GLN A 435 8.39 11.45 -15.55
CA GLN A 435 7.56 11.39 -14.32
C GLN A 435 8.10 12.25 -13.17
N THR A 436 9.37 12.65 -13.23
CA THR A 436 10.03 13.57 -12.28
C THR A 436 9.82 15.05 -12.60
N CYS A 437 9.08 15.37 -13.67
CA CYS A 437 8.88 16.71 -14.20
C CYS A 437 7.41 17.16 -14.11
N PRO A 438 6.86 17.43 -12.92
CA PRO A 438 5.52 17.99 -12.82
C PRO A 438 5.40 19.31 -13.59
N PHE A 439 4.24 19.47 -14.18
CA PHE A 439 3.90 20.57 -15.05
C PHE A 439 2.64 21.28 -14.56
N ASN A 440 2.37 22.45 -15.13
CA ASN A 440 1.33 23.36 -14.65
C ASN A 440 1.57 23.74 -13.17
N VAL A 441 2.83 24.02 -12.84
CA VAL A 441 3.27 24.32 -11.48
C VAL A 441 3.52 25.82 -11.29
N GLN A 442 3.41 26.28 -10.05
CA GLN A 442 3.94 27.58 -9.64
C GLN A 442 5.28 27.35 -8.97
N LEU A 443 6.24 28.25 -9.22
CA LEU A 443 7.61 28.11 -8.73
C LEU A 443 7.94 29.20 -7.73
N THR A 444 8.84 28.88 -6.82
CA THR A 444 9.49 29.84 -5.92
C THR A 444 10.94 29.44 -5.70
N GLY A 445 11.78 30.41 -5.38
CA GLY A 445 13.16 30.14 -4.97
C GLY A 445 13.23 29.52 -3.59
N LEU A 446 14.37 28.91 -3.28
CA LEU A 446 14.67 28.48 -1.92
C LEU A 446 14.88 29.68 -1.00
N THR A 447 14.40 29.58 0.23
CA THR A 447 14.68 30.53 1.30
C THR A 447 16.09 30.30 1.86
N ALA A 448 16.67 31.32 2.49
CA ALA A 448 17.99 31.19 3.12
C ALA A 448 18.02 30.05 4.17
N SER A 449 16.94 29.86 4.94
CA SER A 449 16.84 28.77 5.92
C SER A 449 16.76 27.38 5.26
N GLU A 450 16.13 27.26 4.09
CA GLU A 450 16.11 25.99 3.35
C GLU A 450 17.53 25.65 2.85
N VAL A 451 18.23 26.62 2.26
CA VAL A 451 19.62 26.46 1.78
C VAL A 451 20.56 26.11 2.94
N GLU A 452 20.43 26.77 4.08
CA GLU A 452 21.23 26.50 5.29
C GLU A 452 21.02 25.08 5.81
N LYS A 453 19.77 24.58 5.85
CA LYS A 453 19.48 23.21 6.30
C LYS A 453 20.05 22.16 5.35
N MET A 454 20.03 22.43 4.04
CA MET A 454 20.65 21.56 3.04
C MET A 454 22.17 21.51 3.21
N ALA A 455 22.84 22.66 3.41
CA ALA A 455 24.26 22.71 3.76
C ALA A 455 24.55 21.92 5.04
N LYS A 456 23.75 22.15 6.10
CA LYS A 456 23.95 21.50 7.39
C LYS A 456 23.86 19.98 7.28
N ARG A 457 22.94 19.47 6.45
CA ARG A 457 22.83 18.05 6.13
C ARG A 457 24.10 17.49 5.49
N GLN A 458 24.68 18.22 4.53
CA GLN A 458 25.92 17.83 3.87
C GLN A 458 27.09 17.79 4.87
N ASP A 459 27.20 18.78 5.76
CA ASP A 459 28.21 18.79 6.82
C ASP A 459 28.08 17.57 7.75
N LEU A 460 26.85 17.24 8.16
CA LEU A 460 26.58 16.06 9.00
C LEU A 460 26.88 14.75 8.26
N HIS A 461 26.69 14.72 6.95
CA HIS A 461 27.12 13.58 6.13
C HIS A 461 28.63 13.42 6.09
N LEU A 462 29.40 14.51 6.01
CA LEU A 462 30.86 14.47 6.11
C LEU A 462 31.32 13.96 7.48
N VAL A 463 30.65 14.34 8.57
CA VAL A 463 30.91 13.79 9.91
C VAL A 463 30.64 12.28 9.94
N ALA A 464 29.50 11.84 9.40
CA ALA A 464 29.18 10.42 9.31
C ALA A 464 30.21 9.66 8.47
N GLN A 465 30.68 10.21 7.34
CA GLN A 465 31.73 9.61 6.52
C GLN A 465 33.03 9.41 7.32
N GLN A 466 33.45 10.41 8.10
CA GLN A 466 34.64 10.30 8.96
C GLN A 466 34.51 9.15 9.97
N TRP A 467 33.34 9.00 10.60
CA TRP A 467 33.07 7.90 11.53
C TRP A 467 33.24 6.52 10.88
N THR A 468 32.90 6.40 9.60
CA THR A 468 33.05 5.15 8.85
C THR A 468 34.47 4.92 8.29
N ALA A 469 35.18 6.01 7.96
CA ALA A 469 36.51 5.96 7.34
C ALA A 469 37.61 5.57 8.35
N GLU A 470 37.49 6.00 9.62
CA GLU A 470 38.45 5.67 10.69
C GLU A 470 38.57 4.16 10.97
N ARG A 471 37.63 3.34 10.47
CA ARG A 471 37.61 1.88 10.68
C ARG A 471 37.70 1.05 9.40
N ALA A 472 37.87 1.66 8.22
CA ALA A 472 37.97 0.91 6.97
C ALA A 472 39.43 0.50 6.65
N PRO A 473 39.72 -0.80 6.42
CA PRO A 473 40.88 -1.17 5.63
C PRO A 473 40.71 -0.61 4.21
N VAL A 474 41.78 -0.06 3.67
CA VAL A 474 41.85 0.55 2.34
C VAL A 474 41.64 -0.53 1.28
N GLU A 475 40.40 -0.78 0.84
CA GLU A 475 40.04 -1.27 -0.50
C GLU A 475 38.54 -1.59 -0.58
N ALA A 476 37.78 -0.74 -1.30
CA ALA A 476 36.67 -1.09 -2.20
C ALA A 476 35.64 0.06 -2.26
N ALA A 477 35.83 0.96 -3.22
CA ALA A 477 34.76 1.83 -3.71
C ALA A 477 34.43 1.38 -5.14
N LYS A 478 33.31 0.68 -5.32
CA LYS A 478 32.66 0.50 -6.62
C LYS A 478 31.31 1.20 -6.59
N SER A 479 31.00 1.90 -7.67
CA SER A 479 29.80 2.72 -7.86
C SER A 479 28.52 1.88 -7.98
N TRP A 480 27.46 2.34 -7.31
CA TRP A 480 26.09 1.81 -7.22
C TRP A 480 25.36 1.67 -8.56
N ARG A 481 25.87 2.28 -9.64
CA ARG A 481 25.27 2.17 -10.99
C ARG A 481 25.44 0.78 -11.63
N SER A 482 26.04 -0.18 -10.95
CA SER A 482 26.32 -1.53 -11.48
C SER A 482 25.30 -2.60 -11.09
N PHE A 483 24.28 -2.30 -10.28
CA PHE A 483 23.29 -3.27 -9.79
C PHE A 483 21.90 -3.18 -10.46
N PHE A 484 21.65 -2.22 -11.34
CA PHE A 484 20.36 -2.03 -12.02
C PHE A 484 20.44 -2.24 -13.55
N HIS A 485 21.02 -3.37 -13.96
CA HIS A 485 20.82 -3.95 -15.28
C HIS A 485 20.37 -5.41 -15.18
#